data_AF-A0A4U1J5F9-F1
#
_entry.id   AF-A0A4U1J5F9-F1
#
_cell.length_a   1.000
_cell.length_b   1.000
_cell.length_c   1.000
_cell.angle_alpha   90.00
_cell.angle_beta   90.00
_cell.angle_gamma   90.00
#
_symmetry.space_group_name_H-M   'P 1'
#
loop_
_entity.id
_entity.type
_entity.pdbx_description
1 polymer ?
#
loop_
_entity_poly.entity_id
_entity_poly.type
_entity_poly.pdbx_seq_one_letter_code
_entity_poly.pdbx_strand_id
1 'polypeptide(L)'
;MLALAVSIDTRVFLSPRYRLLDVADPAGHRATTATVSPRGILLHHEGVVMKRSRTSTWFGLVGLCVIAATAAGACAAGGGSGNSGGEGGSGGSGGQGGAGNFGQGGDGNILITTSTSSTGTGGAGGGACDEGAPDADNDGDGYTELEGDCNDCDKFVNPSAVEVIAEMDENGNLPEPADEDCDGTVDVLPPACDSDLVLASMDPADAAKAMGVCRFLKSAKWVLADGTPPPVNAAQLANFHLGHGIVPKLGTNNNPQEGNSMLLLSSGKARDKGDADATYRTFDKGYTSNAPFGFPKASPSCPNVITGLPHDATGLEMEIDVPSNALSVSFDFQFFSYEWPDFLCREYNDFFIASMVPFPMGQSDGNIAFDMFGAPISVNNKFFEACGCPGNPVGPTGECVASGFSFKCALETKQLVGTTFEKDEANAGWTHGSTGWLRTTTAVTPGKPIRLRLVTYDSSDGRVDSSALIDNWRWSGKPGTTVTEVIIPK
;
A
#
# COMPACT_ATOMS: atom_id res chain seq x y z
N MET A 1 23.66 -56.82 30.25
CA MET A 1 23.99 -58.03 31.05
C MET A 1 23.63 -57.77 32.51
N LEU A 2 23.47 -58.82 33.32
CA LEU A 2 23.13 -58.70 34.75
C LEU A 2 24.30 -58.21 35.60
N ALA A 3 23.99 -57.47 36.66
CA ALA A 3 24.68 -57.49 37.95
C ALA A 3 23.64 -57.15 39.04
N LEU A 4 23.59 -57.92 40.15
CA LEU A 4 22.50 -57.82 41.14
C LEU A 4 22.93 -58.31 42.54
N ALA A 5 22.85 -57.42 43.54
CA ALA A 5 22.84 -57.64 45.00
C ALA A 5 22.36 -56.30 45.66
N VAL A 6 21.40 -56.17 46.60
CA VAL A 6 20.96 -56.95 47.79
C VAL A 6 21.98 -56.80 48.94
N SER A 7 21.68 -56.33 50.17
CA SER A 7 20.45 -56.27 51.02
C SER A 7 20.28 -54.89 51.74
N ILE A 8 19.08 -54.32 52.04
CA ILE A 8 18.03 -54.63 53.08
C ILE A 8 18.44 -54.25 54.54
N ASP A 9 17.59 -53.68 55.43
CA ASP A 9 16.20 -53.12 55.34
C ASP A 9 16.29 -51.56 55.27
N THR A 10 15.55 -50.61 55.89
CA THR A 10 14.42 -50.61 56.84
C THR A 10 13.51 -49.37 56.64
N ARG A 11 12.20 -49.60 56.45
CA ARG A 11 10.95 -48.87 56.87
C ARG A 11 11.02 -47.34 57.14
N VAL A 12 10.03 -46.52 56.77
CA VAL A 12 8.56 -46.73 56.73
C VAL A 12 7.92 -46.07 55.48
N PHE A 13 6.83 -46.66 54.97
CA PHE A 13 6.00 -46.13 53.86
C PHE A 13 4.90 -45.17 54.34
N LEU A 14 4.50 -44.19 53.50
CA LEU A 14 3.20 -44.24 52.78
C LEU A 14 2.92 -42.97 51.95
N SER A 15 2.64 -43.19 50.66
CA SER A 15 1.74 -42.37 49.83
C SER A 15 0.57 -43.25 49.39
N PRO A 16 -0.58 -42.70 48.93
CA PRO A 16 -0.74 -42.66 47.47
C PRO A 16 -1.58 -41.46 46.94
N ARG A 17 -1.65 -41.39 45.60
CA ARG A 17 -2.55 -40.51 44.82
C ARG A 17 -4.01 -40.96 44.93
N TYR A 18 -4.95 -40.08 44.56
CA TYR A 18 -6.20 -40.48 43.89
C TYR A 18 -6.50 -39.59 42.67
N ARG A 19 -7.43 -40.02 41.81
CA ARG A 19 -7.68 -39.48 40.46
C ARG A 19 -9.16 -39.63 40.12
N LEU A 20 -9.75 -38.59 39.52
CA LEU A 20 -11.01 -38.54 38.74
C LEU A 20 -12.29 -39.15 39.33
N LEU A 21 -13.37 -38.35 39.30
CA LEU A 21 -14.67 -38.76 38.76
C LEU A 21 -15.56 -37.54 38.53
N ASP A 22 -16.18 -37.46 37.35
CA ASP A 22 -17.22 -36.47 37.04
C ASP A 22 -18.57 -36.90 37.63
N VAL A 23 -19.35 -35.94 38.12
CA VAL A 23 -20.78 -36.10 38.45
C VAL A 23 -21.52 -34.86 37.96
N ALA A 24 -22.51 -35.05 37.10
CA ALA A 24 -23.39 -33.97 36.65
C ALA A 24 -24.55 -33.75 37.65
N ASP A 25 -24.83 -32.49 37.97
CA ASP A 25 -25.99 -32.09 38.78
C ASP A 25 -27.01 -31.33 37.92
N PRO A 26 -28.22 -31.89 37.68
CA PRO A 26 -29.28 -31.26 36.90
C PRO A 26 -30.22 -30.36 37.73
N ALA A 27 -29.75 -29.72 38.82
CA ALA A 27 -30.56 -28.83 39.68
C ALA A 27 -29.98 -27.40 39.77
N GLY A 28 -30.05 -26.62 38.68
CA GLY A 28 -29.48 -25.28 38.62
C GLY A 28 -30.04 -24.28 39.64
N HIS A 29 -29.21 -23.85 40.60
CA HIS A 29 -29.38 -22.63 41.40
C HIS A 29 -28.05 -21.88 41.51
N ARG A 30 -28.11 -20.54 41.56
CA ARG A 30 -26.96 -19.64 41.37
C ARG A 30 -26.31 -19.28 42.72
N ALA A 31 -25.12 -19.82 42.99
CA ALA A 31 -24.32 -19.47 44.17
C ALA A 31 -23.00 -18.80 43.77
N THR A 32 -22.82 -17.54 44.17
CA THR A 32 -21.58 -16.78 43.96
C THR A 32 -20.71 -16.88 45.21
N THR A 33 -19.48 -17.38 45.08
CA THR A 33 -18.55 -17.52 46.22
C THR A 33 -17.26 -16.77 45.93
N ALA A 34 -16.96 -15.75 46.72
CA ALA A 34 -15.75 -14.95 46.59
C ALA A 34 -14.58 -15.54 47.38
N THR A 35 -13.36 -15.45 46.85
CA THR A 35 -12.12 -15.76 47.56
C THR A 35 -11.63 -14.58 48.38
N VAL A 36 -11.13 -14.85 49.59
CA VAL A 36 -10.68 -13.83 50.55
C VAL A 36 -9.17 -13.61 50.45
N SER A 37 -8.74 -12.35 50.35
CA SER A 37 -7.33 -11.94 50.45
C SER A 37 -6.99 -11.48 51.89
N PRO A 38 -5.80 -11.81 52.44
CA PRO A 38 -5.49 -11.53 53.84
C PRO A 38 -4.77 -10.19 54.10
N ARG A 39 -5.20 -9.52 55.18
CA ARG A 39 -4.57 -8.37 55.91
C ARG A 39 -4.74 -6.96 55.32
N GLY A 40 -5.10 -6.01 56.19
CA GLY A 40 -5.02 -4.57 55.94
C GLY A 40 -6.25 -3.77 56.39
N ILE A 41 -6.40 -3.51 57.71
CA ILE A 41 -7.46 -2.63 58.23
C ILE A 41 -6.87 -1.27 58.59
N LEU A 42 -7.44 -0.20 58.03
CA LEU A 42 -7.66 1.05 58.77
C LEU A 42 -8.99 1.66 58.32
N LEU A 43 -9.71 2.29 59.24
CA LEU A 43 -11.05 2.86 59.01
C LEU A 43 -10.95 4.37 58.79
N HIS A 44 -11.79 4.90 57.90
CA HIS A 44 -12.47 6.19 58.13
C HIS A 44 -13.86 6.17 57.47
N HIS A 45 -14.69 7.15 57.83
CA HIS A 45 -16.15 7.05 57.79
C HIS A 45 -16.78 8.21 56.99
N GLU A 46 -18.03 8.04 56.54
CA GLU A 46 -18.88 9.05 55.87
C GLU A 46 -18.45 9.44 54.43
N GLY A 47 -19.34 9.90 53.54
CA GLY A 47 -20.79 10.16 53.68
C GLY A 47 -21.54 10.28 52.33
N VAL A 48 -22.87 10.38 52.39
CA VAL A 48 -23.80 10.31 51.24
C VAL A 48 -23.93 11.63 50.48
N VAL A 49 -23.88 11.60 49.13
CA VAL A 49 -24.75 12.42 48.25
C VAL A 49 -25.10 11.66 46.95
N MET A 50 -26.40 11.44 46.70
CA MET A 50 -26.92 11.21 45.34
C MET A 50 -27.32 12.56 44.71
N LYS A 51 -26.99 12.77 43.43
CA LYS A 51 -27.61 13.83 42.61
C LYS A 51 -28.19 13.26 41.32
N ARG A 52 -29.53 13.24 41.23
CA ARG A 52 -30.25 13.13 39.96
C ARG A 52 -29.99 14.40 39.13
N SER A 53 -29.63 14.26 37.87
CA SER A 53 -29.91 15.29 36.87
C SER A 53 -31.27 15.03 36.23
N ARG A 54 -31.93 16.07 35.72
CA ARG A 54 -33.28 16.01 35.16
C ARG A 54 -33.33 16.74 33.81
N THR A 55 -33.91 16.04 32.84
CA THR A 55 -34.61 16.55 31.65
C THR A 55 -34.83 18.07 31.55
N SER A 56 -34.47 18.65 30.42
CA SER A 56 -35.15 19.83 29.88
C SER A 56 -35.24 19.73 28.36
N THR A 57 -36.45 19.64 27.82
CA THR A 57 -36.75 19.83 26.40
C THR A 57 -37.09 21.29 26.15
N TRP A 58 -36.80 21.79 24.95
CA TRP A 58 -37.28 23.09 24.47
C TRP A 58 -37.96 22.92 23.11
N PHE A 59 -38.98 23.74 22.86
CA PHE A 59 -39.89 23.58 21.72
C PHE A 59 -40.20 24.94 21.08
N GLY A 60 -40.22 24.96 19.75
CA GLY A 60 -40.78 26.04 18.93
C GLY A 60 -39.75 26.91 18.20
N LEU A 61 -40.16 27.66 17.16
CA LEU A 61 -41.46 27.64 16.47
C LEU A 61 -41.34 28.37 15.12
N VAL A 62 -41.93 27.80 14.05
CA VAL A 62 -42.37 28.42 12.77
C VAL A 62 -41.52 29.56 12.15
N GLY A 63 -41.04 29.29 10.93
CA GLY A 63 -40.65 30.32 9.96
C GLY A 63 -41.02 29.89 8.54
N LEU A 64 -42.12 30.43 8.00
CA LEU A 64 -42.68 30.04 6.69
C LEU A 64 -42.46 31.15 5.66
N CYS A 65 -41.83 30.81 4.54
CA CYS A 65 -41.77 31.66 3.35
C CYS A 65 -41.89 30.80 2.07
N VAL A 66 -42.63 31.32 1.09
CA VAL A 66 -42.88 30.70 -0.22
C VAL A 66 -42.47 31.70 -1.29
N ILE A 67 -41.81 31.23 -2.34
CA ILE A 67 -41.91 31.77 -3.72
C ILE A 67 -41.43 30.66 -4.67
N ALA A 68 -42.05 30.59 -5.86
CA ALA A 68 -41.71 29.64 -6.91
C ALA A 68 -41.25 30.38 -8.17
N ALA A 69 -40.36 29.76 -8.95
CA ALA A 69 -40.07 30.17 -10.31
C ALA A 69 -39.72 28.94 -11.17
N THR A 70 -40.48 28.72 -12.23
CA THR A 70 -40.22 27.69 -13.25
C THR A 70 -39.48 28.30 -14.44
N ALA A 71 -38.50 27.59 -14.99
CA ALA A 71 -38.00 27.85 -16.33
C ALA A 71 -37.71 26.50 -17.04
N ALA A 72 -38.35 26.29 -18.18
CA ALA A 72 -38.04 25.18 -19.09
C ALA A 72 -37.16 25.69 -20.23
N GLY A 73 -36.23 24.87 -20.71
CA GLY A 73 -35.29 25.22 -21.76
C GLY A 73 -34.97 24.03 -22.66
N ALA A 74 -35.89 23.66 -23.54
CA ALA A 74 -35.70 22.61 -24.53
C ALA A 74 -35.51 23.23 -25.92
N CYS A 75 -34.38 22.94 -26.56
CA CYS A 75 -34.08 23.22 -27.96
C CYS A 75 -33.63 21.91 -28.62
N ALA A 76 -34.03 21.65 -29.87
CA ALA A 76 -33.85 20.34 -30.50
C ALA A 76 -33.19 20.43 -31.89
N ALA A 77 -32.57 19.31 -32.26
CA ALA A 77 -32.32 18.82 -33.63
C ALA A 77 -31.55 19.71 -34.63
N GLY A 78 -30.42 19.19 -35.10
CA GLY A 78 -29.71 19.65 -36.30
C GLY A 78 -29.02 18.47 -37.01
N GLY A 79 -29.79 17.66 -37.74
CA GLY A 79 -29.27 16.48 -38.44
C GLY A 79 -28.59 16.84 -39.77
N GLY A 80 -27.42 16.26 -40.04
CA GLY A 80 -26.70 16.39 -41.31
C GLY A 80 -26.19 15.05 -41.81
N SER A 81 -26.72 14.56 -42.93
CA SER A 81 -26.34 13.28 -43.52
C SER A 81 -25.10 13.41 -44.42
N GLY A 82 -24.04 12.67 -44.13
CA GLY A 82 -22.86 12.50 -45.00
C GLY A 82 -22.53 11.04 -45.19
N ASN A 83 -22.76 10.49 -46.40
CA ASN A 83 -22.54 9.08 -46.71
C ASN A 83 -21.34 8.91 -47.64
N SER A 84 -20.23 8.42 -47.09
CA SER A 84 -19.03 7.96 -47.82
C SER A 84 -18.64 6.58 -47.29
N GLY A 85 -18.44 5.60 -48.17
CA GLY A 85 -18.18 4.21 -47.80
C GLY A 85 -16.82 3.69 -48.28
N GLY A 86 -16.47 2.50 -47.80
CA GLY A 86 -15.16 1.85 -48.01
C GLY A 86 -14.26 1.98 -46.76
N GLU A 87 -13.51 0.97 -46.33
CA GLU A 87 -13.43 -0.44 -46.78
C GLU A 87 -13.24 -1.36 -45.55
N GLY A 88 -13.34 -2.68 -45.74
CA GLY A 88 -13.22 -3.65 -44.65
C GLY A 88 -11.77 -3.95 -44.27
N GLY A 89 -11.44 -3.87 -42.97
CA GLY A 89 -10.17 -4.33 -42.39
C GLY A 89 -10.40 -5.46 -41.39
N SER A 90 -9.62 -6.55 -41.49
CA SER A 90 -9.74 -7.70 -40.57
C SER A 90 -9.14 -7.39 -39.19
N GLY A 91 -9.58 -8.12 -38.17
CA GLY A 91 -9.15 -7.90 -36.78
C GLY A 91 -7.66 -8.17 -36.55
N GLY A 92 -7.01 -7.28 -35.79
CA GLY A 92 -5.66 -7.49 -35.25
C GLY A 92 -5.70 -8.16 -33.88
N SER A 93 -5.08 -9.33 -33.74
CA SER A 93 -4.87 -9.99 -32.46
C SER A 93 -3.88 -9.22 -31.58
N GLY A 94 -4.12 -9.19 -30.26
CA GLY A 94 -3.23 -8.52 -29.30
C GLY A 94 -1.80 -9.07 -29.36
N GLY A 95 -0.82 -8.17 -29.47
CA GLY A 95 0.60 -8.51 -29.49
C GLY A 95 1.10 -8.84 -28.09
N GLN A 96 1.73 -10.00 -27.94
CA GLN A 96 2.35 -10.40 -26.67
C GLN A 96 3.68 -9.66 -26.48
N GLY A 97 3.82 -8.93 -25.37
CA GLY A 97 5.12 -8.41 -24.93
C GLY A 97 6.01 -9.57 -24.48
N GLY A 98 7.14 -9.80 -25.16
CA GLY A 98 8.05 -10.89 -24.84
C GLY A 98 8.96 -10.56 -23.66
N ALA A 99 9.00 -11.43 -22.65
CA ALA A 99 9.91 -11.28 -21.51
C ALA A 99 11.38 -11.44 -21.95
N GLY A 100 12.16 -10.36 -21.84
CA GLY A 100 13.61 -10.37 -22.02
C GLY A 100 14.31 -10.75 -20.71
N ASN A 101 15.01 -11.88 -20.69
CA ASN A 101 15.61 -12.43 -19.47
C ASN A 101 17.00 -11.82 -19.19
N PHE A 102 17.05 -10.83 -18.30
CA PHE A 102 18.26 -10.31 -17.66
C PHE A 102 18.03 -10.26 -16.14
N GLY A 103 19.10 -10.36 -15.34
CA GLY A 103 18.98 -10.63 -13.90
C GLY A 103 19.95 -9.86 -13.03
N GLN A 104 19.73 -9.98 -11.71
CA GLN A 104 20.39 -9.26 -10.61
C GLN A 104 20.20 -7.74 -10.64
N GLY A 105 19.19 -7.28 -9.91
CA GLY A 105 19.17 -5.89 -9.45
C GLY A 105 20.34 -5.64 -8.49
N GLY A 106 21.05 -4.54 -8.70
CA GLY A 106 21.75 -3.83 -7.64
C GLY A 106 20.85 -2.73 -7.08
N ASP A 107 21.09 -2.29 -5.85
CA ASP A 107 20.38 -1.15 -5.27
C ASP A 107 20.68 0.12 -6.08
N GLY A 108 19.75 0.50 -6.96
CA GLY A 108 20.00 1.47 -8.02
C GLY A 108 19.88 2.94 -7.60
N ASN A 109 20.59 3.37 -6.56
CA ASN A 109 20.67 4.80 -6.25
C ASN A 109 21.40 5.57 -7.37
N ILE A 110 21.26 6.88 -7.41
CA ILE A 110 21.49 7.71 -8.61
C ILE A 110 22.98 7.73 -9.03
N LEU A 111 23.23 7.86 -10.33
CA LEU A 111 24.55 8.08 -10.90
C LEU A 111 24.47 9.31 -11.80
N ILE A 112 24.65 10.49 -11.22
CA ILE A 112 25.05 11.67 -11.99
C ILE A 112 26.51 11.44 -12.36
N THR A 113 26.78 11.19 -13.65
CA THR A 113 28.16 11.14 -14.13
C THR A 113 28.68 12.56 -14.20
N THR A 114 29.28 13.04 -13.11
CA THR A 114 29.91 14.37 -13.04
C THR A 114 30.75 14.60 -14.29
N SER A 115 30.44 15.66 -15.04
CA SER A 115 31.14 15.96 -16.28
C SER A 115 32.52 16.51 -15.96
N THR A 116 33.46 15.60 -15.66
CA THR A 116 34.87 15.92 -15.45
C THR A 116 35.35 16.88 -16.53
N SER A 117 35.99 17.97 -16.09
CA SER A 117 36.31 19.17 -16.86
C SER A 117 37.30 18.90 -18.00
N SER A 118 36.77 18.25 -19.03
CA SER A 118 37.48 17.74 -20.18
C SER A 118 37.28 18.70 -21.34
N THR A 119 38.40 19.19 -21.89
CA THR A 119 38.43 20.07 -23.06
C THR A 119 38.17 19.26 -24.34
N GLY A 120 36.98 18.65 -24.42
CA GLY A 120 36.54 17.72 -25.47
C GLY A 120 35.54 18.35 -26.44
N THR A 121 36.04 18.94 -27.53
CA THR A 121 35.21 19.64 -28.51
C THR A 121 34.33 18.70 -29.34
N GLY A 122 33.00 18.73 -29.16
CA GLY A 122 32.04 18.21 -30.15
C GLY A 122 30.73 17.66 -29.58
N GLY A 123 29.65 18.47 -29.57
CA GLY A 123 28.33 18.05 -29.08
C GLY A 123 27.10 18.78 -29.66
N ALA A 124 27.26 20.01 -30.15
CA ALA A 124 26.21 20.81 -30.80
C ALA A 124 24.94 21.09 -29.95
N GLY A 125 25.09 21.98 -28.95
CA GLY A 125 23.97 22.48 -28.13
C GLY A 125 24.32 23.82 -27.48
N GLY A 126 24.99 23.77 -26.33
CA GLY A 126 25.38 24.96 -25.55
C GLY A 126 26.56 25.75 -26.12
N GLY A 127 26.74 26.95 -25.57
CA GLY A 127 28.05 27.60 -25.51
C GLY A 127 28.97 26.90 -24.52
N ALA A 128 30.07 27.55 -24.13
CA ALA A 128 30.63 27.26 -22.82
C ALA A 128 29.72 27.94 -21.78
N CYS A 129 29.46 27.29 -20.64
CA CYS A 129 28.79 27.92 -19.51
C CYS A 129 29.57 29.18 -19.10
N ASP A 130 28.87 30.28 -18.78
CA ASP A 130 29.46 31.57 -18.42
C ASP A 130 29.06 31.90 -16.97
N GLU A 131 29.83 31.32 -16.02
CA GLU A 131 29.75 31.45 -14.54
C GLU A 131 29.91 32.91 -14.07
N GLY A 132 28.94 33.76 -14.43
CA GLY A 132 29.04 35.21 -14.40
C GLY A 132 28.00 35.96 -15.26
N ALA A 133 27.08 35.23 -15.89
CA ALA A 133 25.88 35.75 -16.54
C ALA A 133 24.63 35.43 -15.69
N PRO A 134 24.42 36.09 -14.53
CA PRO A 134 23.46 35.66 -13.51
C PRO A 134 21.97 35.80 -13.91
N ASP A 135 21.69 36.44 -15.05
CA ASP A 135 20.38 36.55 -15.68
C ASP A 135 20.21 35.63 -16.91
N ALA A 136 21.13 34.68 -17.11
CA ALA A 136 21.02 33.59 -18.07
C ALA A 136 20.63 32.27 -17.37
N ASP A 137 19.96 31.42 -18.15
CA ASP A 137 19.72 30.00 -17.95
C ASP A 137 20.71 29.32 -18.91
N ASN A 138 21.89 28.94 -18.40
CA ASN A 138 23.04 28.55 -19.24
C ASN A 138 22.98 27.09 -19.69
N ASP A 139 22.36 26.20 -18.91
CA ASP A 139 22.22 24.77 -19.23
C ASP A 139 20.84 24.36 -19.78
N GLY A 140 19.80 25.18 -19.60
CA GLY A 140 18.47 25.03 -20.19
C GLY A 140 17.44 24.29 -19.33
N ASP A 141 17.62 24.22 -18.01
CA ASP A 141 16.67 23.58 -17.09
C ASP A 141 15.45 24.47 -16.75
N GLY A 142 15.63 25.80 -16.77
CA GLY A 142 14.60 26.79 -16.45
C GLY A 142 14.80 27.61 -15.17
N TYR A 143 15.95 27.50 -14.50
CA TYR A 143 16.43 28.40 -13.45
C TYR A 143 17.61 29.30 -13.92
N THR A 144 18.07 30.19 -13.05
CA THR A 144 19.23 31.07 -13.24
C THR A 144 19.90 31.29 -11.87
N GLU A 145 21.15 31.79 -11.83
CA GLU A 145 21.81 32.16 -10.56
C GLU A 145 20.94 33.12 -9.70
N LEU A 146 20.19 34.03 -10.33
CA LEU A 146 19.29 34.98 -9.64
C LEU A 146 17.99 34.36 -9.13
N GLU A 147 17.56 33.23 -9.67
CA GLU A 147 16.34 32.52 -9.26
C GLU A 147 16.64 31.40 -8.23
N GLY A 148 17.91 31.23 -7.89
CA GLY A 148 18.38 30.36 -6.81
C GLY A 148 19.21 29.17 -7.27
N ASP A 149 19.59 29.11 -8.55
CA ASP A 149 20.52 28.09 -9.02
C ASP A 149 21.90 28.27 -8.38
N CYS A 150 22.47 27.16 -7.92
CA CYS A 150 23.78 27.07 -7.29
C CYS A 150 24.84 26.45 -8.22
N ASN A 151 24.44 25.91 -9.38
CA ASN A 151 25.30 25.38 -10.44
C ASN A 151 24.57 25.38 -11.81
N ASP A 152 24.32 26.58 -12.36
CA ASP A 152 23.74 26.90 -13.70
C ASP A 152 24.54 26.33 -14.91
N CYS A 153 25.44 25.38 -14.66
CA CYS A 153 26.15 24.59 -15.66
C CYS A 153 25.76 23.09 -15.64
N ASP A 154 24.92 22.63 -14.70
CA ASP A 154 24.40 21.26 -14.63
C ASP A 154 22.95 21.20 -14.12
N LYS A 155 22.02 21.34 -15.08
CA LYS A 155 20.55 21.12 -15.13
C LYS A 155 19.91 20.00 -14.29
N PHE A 156 20.68 19.27 -13.50
CA PHE A 156 20.23 18.33 -12.48
C PHE A 156 20.36 18.91 -11.05
N VAL A 157 20.94 20.11 -10.92
CA VAL A 157 21.08 20.96 -9.74
C VAL A 157 20.18 22.18 -9.93
N ASN A 158 19.29 22.51 -8.99
CA ASN A 158 18.45 23.73 -8.93
C ASN A 158 17.40 23.62 -7.80
N PRO A 159 16.73 24.71 -7.37
CA PRO A 159 15.69 24.70 -6.32
C PRO A 159 14.46 23.80 -6.53
N SER A 160 14.30 23.12 -7.67
CA SER A 160 13.25 22.10 -7.92
C SER A 160 13.79 20.68 -8.17
N ALA A 161 15.08 20.45 -7.95
CA ALA A 161 15.65 19.12 -7.87
C ALA A 161 15.21 18.40 -6.59
N VAL A 162 15.54 17.11 -6.50
CA VAL A 162 15.61 16.39 -5.23
C VAL A 162 17.07 16.10 -4.92
N GLU A 163 17.45 16.31 -3.66
CA GLU A 163 18.73 15.91 -3.08
C GLU A 163 19.13 14.46 -3.38
N VAL A 164 20.40 14.23 -3.71
CA VAL A 164 20.97 12.92 -4.06
C VAL A 164 22.19 12.60 -3.20
N ILE A 165 22.14 11.48 -2.47
CA ILE A 165 23.37 10.96 -1.83
C ILE A 165 24.29 10.35 -2.90
N ALA A 166 25.55 10.80 -2.93
CA ALA A 166 26.61 10.20 -3.71
C ALA A 166 26.84 8.74 -3.28
N GLU A 167 26.52 7.79 -4.16
CA GLU A 167 26.83 6.37 -3.99
C GLU A 167 27.87 5.89 -5.00
N MET A 168 28.54 4.77 -4.70
CA MET A 168 29.55 4.20 -5.60
C MET A 168 28.93 3.73 -6.91
N ASP A 169 29.55 4.09 -8.03
CA ASP A 169 29.18 3.61 -9.35
C ASP A 169 29.44 2.09 -9.53
N GLU A 170 29.01 1.55 -10.67
CA GLU A 170 29.21 0.12 -11.01
C GLU A 170 30.69 -0.30 -11.10
N ASN A 171 31.63 0.65 -11.10
CA ASN A 171 33.08 0.44 -11.13
C ASN A 171 33.73 0.63 -9.74
N GLY A 172 32.99 1.08 -8.72
CA GLY A 172 33.48 1.38 -7.38
C GLY A 172 34.01 2.81 -7.17
N ASN A 173 33.73 3.75 -8.08
CA ASN A 173 34.04 5.17 -7.92
C ASN A 173 32.90 5.87 -7.15
N LEU A 174 33.22 6.60 -6.10
CA LEU A 174 32.30 7.57 -5.51
C LEU A 174 32.36 8.87 -6.35
N PRO A 175 31.24 9.44 -6.81
CA PRO A 175 31.24 10.78 -7.40
C PRO A 175 31.54 11.84 -6.34
N GLU A 176 31.68 13.11 -6.76
CA GLU A 176 31.82 14.23 -5.81
C GLU A 176 30.43 14.60 -5.27
N PRO A 177 30.24 14.67 -3.93
CA PRO A 177 29.01 15.15 -3.29
C PRO A 177 28.53 16.51 -3.80
N ALA A 178 27.22 16.71 -3.88
CA ALA A 178 26.59 17.93 -4.41
C ALA A 178 25.43 18.43 -3.53
N ASP A 179 24.97 19.65 -3.82
CA ASP A 179 23.78 20.30 -3.24
C ASP A 179 22.76 20.37 -4.39
N GLU A 180 22.08 19.26 -4.73
CA GLU A 180 21.25 19.26 -5.93
C GLU A 180 20.04 20.18 -5.80
N ASP A 181 19.44 20.32 -4.62
CA ASP A 181 18.26 21.17 -4.46
C ASP A 181 18.52 22.60 -3.95
N CYS A 182 19.79 23.01 -3.98
CA CYS A 182 20.32 24.36 -3.69
C CYS A 182 19.86 24.93 -2.33
N ASP A 183 19.84 24.08 -1.31
CA ASP A 183 19.40 24.38 0.06
C ASP A 183 20.57 24.91 0.94
N GLY A 184 21.81 24.73 0.48
CA GLY A 184 23.04 25.09 1.19
C GLY A 184 23.64 23.95 2.02
N THR A 185 23.14 22.73 1.87
CA THR A 185 23.70 21.49 2.41
C THR A 185 24.02 20.50 1.29
N VAL A 186 24.91 19.54 1.56
CA VAL A 186 25.49 18.64 0.56
C VAL A 186 25.38 17.20 1.06
N ASP A 187 24.79 16.33 0.27
CA ASP A 187 24.45 14.94 0.60
C ASP A 187 23.62 14.82 1.92
N VAL A 188 22.58 15.64 2.09
CA VAL A 188 21.70 15.67 3.28
C VAL A 188 20.22 15.46 2.93
N LEU A 189 19.83 14.20 2.74
CA LEU A 189 18.41 13.84 2.51
C LEU A 189 17.48 14.50 3.55
N PRO A 190 16.40 15.18 3.10
CA PRO A 190 15.40 15.74 3.99
C PRO A 190 14.81 14.70 4.95
N PRO A 191 14.54 15.05 6.22
CA PRO A 191 14.00 14.11 7.19
C PRO A 191 12.56 13.70 6.83
N ALA A 192 12.23 12.43 7.10
CA ALA A 192 10.89 11.88 6.87
C ALA A 192 9.79 12.75 7.51
N CYS A 193 8.79 13.11 6.71
CA CYS A 193 7.72 14.04 7.06
C CYS A 193 6.53 13.40 7.79
N ASP A 194 6.69 12.16 8.26
CA ASP A 194 5.62 11.28 8.73
C ASP A 194 5.48 11.21 10.27
N SER A 195 6.12 12.15 10.97
CA SER A 195 6.04 12.29 12.42
C SER A 195 4.66 12.77 12.89
N ASP A 196 4.25 12.30 14.08
CA ASP A 196 2.98 12.60 14.77
C ASP A 196 1.68 12.36 13.96
N LEU A 197 1.75 11.58 12.87
CA LEU A 197 0.57 11.19 12.08
C LEU A 197 -0.35 10.24 12.87
N VAL A 198 -1.67 10.37 12.66
CA VAL A 198 -2.68 9.62 13.40
C VAL A 198 -3.33 8.52 12.57
N LEU A 199 -3.54 7.35 13.18
CA LEU A 199 -4.04 6.12 12.54
C LEU A 199 -5.28 6.32 11.66
N ALA A 200 -6.19 7.20 12.05
CA ALA A 200 -7.41 7.53 11.32
C ALA A 200 -7.44 9.00 10.88
N SER A 201 -6.33 9.52 10.33
CA SER A 201 -6.35 10.86 9.72
C SER A 201 -7.29 10.85 8.52
N MET A 202 -8.10 11.91 8.43
CA MET A 202 -9.01 12.12 7.30
C MET A 202 -8.39 13.03 6.24
N ASP A 203 -7.20 13.58 6.49
CA ASP A 203 -6.45 14.36 5.50
C ASP A 203 -5.68 13.41 4.56
N PRO A 204 -5.98 13.37 3.25
CA PRO A 204 -5.23 12.55 2.30
C PRO A 204 -3.78 13.02 2.11
N ALA A 205 -3.41 14.24 2.53
CA ALA A 205 -2.01 14.69 2.54
C ALA A 205 -1.20 13.99 3.65
N ASP A 206 -1.82 13.58 4.76
CA ASP A 206 -1.14 12.76 5.78
C ASP A 206 -0.84 11.36 5.25
N ALA A 207 -1.76 10.79 4.45
CA ALA A 207 -1.57 9.51 3.79
C ALA A 207 -0.43 9.54 2.76
N ALA A 208 -0.18 10.69 2.11
CA ALA A 208 0.95 10.90 1.23
C ALA A 208 2.29 11.01 2.01
N LYS A 209 2.31 11.74 3.14
CA LYS A 209 3.49 11.79 4.04
C LYS A 209 3.85 10.42 4.60
N ALA A 210 2.86 9.62 4.99
CA ALA A 210 2.99 8.23 5.42
C ALA A 210 3.40 7.24 4.31
N MET A 211 3.87 7.76 3.17
CA MET A 211 4.55 7.01 2.11
C MET A 211 5.91 7.61 1.74
N GLY A 212 6.38 8.66 2.41
CA GLY A 212 7.58 9.43 2.01
C GLY A 212 7.33 10.58 1.02
N VAL A 213 6.09 10.89 0.64
CA VAL A 213 5.79 11.99 -0.31
C VAL A 213 5.83 13.35 0.39
N CYS A 214 7.04 13.80 0.73
CA CYS A 214 7.29 14.96 1.59
C CYS A 214 7.40 16.32 0.86
N ARG A 215 7.90 16.32 -0.38
CA ARG A 215 7.98 17.49 -1.28
C ARG A 215 7.12 17.25 -2.53
N PHE A 216 6.91 18.29 -3.34
CA PHE A 216 6.28 18.26 -4.68
C PHE A 216 4.81 17.79 -4.78
N LEU A 217 4.15 17.42 -3.67
CA LEU A 217 2.71 17.11 -3.64
C LEU A 217 1.87 18.38 -3.89
N LYS A 218 1.17 18.45 -5.03
CA LYS A 218 0.24 19.56 -5.36
C LYS A 218 -1.14 19.39 -4.72
N SER A 219 -1.68 18.17 -4.72
CA SER A 219 -2.91 17.84 -4.00
C SER A 219 -3.01 16.34 -3.74
N ALA A 220 -3.73 15.97 -2.68
CA ALA A 220 -4.13 14.60 -2.40
C ALA A 220 -5.65 14.54 -2.17
N LYS A 221 -6.27 13.41 -2.54
CA LYS A 221 -7.72 13.18 -2.49
C LYS A 221 -8.00 11.73 -2.11
N TRP A 222 -8.95 11.52 -1.21
CA TRP A 222 -9.58 10.21 -1.04
C TRP A 222 -10.52 9.93 -2.21
N VAL A 223 -10.46 8.74 -2.80
CA VAL A 223 -11.24 8.36 -3.99
C VAL A 223 -11.71 6.90 -3.97
N LEU A 224 -12.69 6.62 -4.83
CA LEU A 224 -13.08 5.28 -5.27
C LEU A 224 -12.21 4.81 -6.46
N ALA A 225 -12.38 3.57 -6.92
CA ALA A 225 -11.47 2.95 -7.90
C ALA A 225 -11.39 3.67 -9.25
N ASP A 226 -12.53 4.16 -9.75
CA ASP A 226 -12.62 4.99 -10.96
C ASP A 226 -12.10 6.43 -10.77
N GLY A 227 -11.85 6.86 -9.53
CA GLY A 227 -11.44 8.22 -9.17
C GLY A 227 -12.57 9.13 -8.74
N THR A 228 -13.80 8.63 -8.65
CA THR A 228 -14.91 9.41 -8.11
C THR A 228 -14.75 9.65 -6.61
N PRO A 229 -15.32 10.74 -6.06
CA PRO A 229 -15.27 11.03 -4.63
C PRO A 229 -15.93 9.94 -3.77
N PRO A 230 -15.60 9.85 -2.46
CA PRO A 230 -16.19 8.88 -1.55
C PRO A 230 -17.73 9.02 -1.42
N PRO A 231 -18.44 7.99 -0.95
CA PRO A 231 -19.90 7.99 -0.85
C PRO A 231 -20.44 9.15 0.00
N VAL A 232 -21.43 9.89 -0.50
CA VAL A 232 -22.02 11.05 0.21
C VAL A 232 -23.00 10.67 1.33
N ASN A 233 -23.32 9.39 1.49
CA ASN A 233 -24.14 8.88 2.60
C ASN A 233 -23.27 8.76 3.86
N ALA A 234 -23.66 9.40 4.95
CA ALA A 234 -22.87 9.46 6.19
C ALA A 234 -22.45 8.08 6.76
N ALA A 235 -23.23 7.01 6.55
CA ALA A 235 -22.85 5.66 6.99
C ALA A 235 -21.81 5.03 6.05
N GLN A 236 -22.01 5.12 4.74
CA GLN A 236 -21.04 4.61 3.74
C GLN A 236 -19.74 5.43 3.77
N LEU A 237 -19.80 6.73 4.08
CA LEU A 237 -18.64 7.60 4.26
C LEU A 237 -17.84 7.21 5.51
N ALA A 238 -18.51 6.97 6.63
CA ALA A 238 -17.87 6.48 7.85
C ALA A 238 -17.20 5.11 7.60
N ASN A 239 -17.86 4.22 6.86
CA ASN A 239 -17.29 2.94 6.44
C ASN A 239 -16.07 3.12 5.51
N PHE A 240 -16.16 3.96 4.48
CA PHE A 240 -15.05 4.28 3.57
C PHE A 240 -13.79 4.70 4.34
N HIS A 241 -13.94 5.54 5.37
CA HIS A 241 -12.87 6.01 6.24
C HIS A 241 -12.34 4.98 7.25
N LEU A 242 -12.87 3.75 7.27
CA LEU A 242 -12.23 2.60 7.93
C LEU A 242 -11.34 1.80 6.96
N GLY A 243 -11.55 1.95 5.65
CA GLY A 243 -10.73 1.33 4.60
C GLY A 243 -9.37 1.98 4.36
N HIS A 244 -9.01 3.01 5.13
CA HIS A 244 -7.67 3.58 5.16
C HIS A 244 -7.16 3.79 6.58
N GLY A 245 -5.84 3.86 6.72
CA GLY A 245 -5.17 4.20 7.97
C GLY A 245 -3.66 4.37 7.81
N ILE A 246 -3.06 5.07 8.77
CA ILE A 246 -1.61 5.34 8.83
C ILE A 246 -1.03 4.49 9.97
N VAL A 247 -0.27 3.46 9.64
CA VAL A 247 0.11 2.41 10.59
C VAL A 247 1.62 2.39 10.88
N PRO A 248 2.06 2.39 12.15
CA PRO A 248 3.48 2.28 12.50
C PRO A 248 4.04 0.85 12.34
N LYS A 249 3.17 -0.12 12.05
CA LYS A 249 3.47 -1.53 11.72
C LYS A 249 2.19 -2.25 11.29
N LEU A 250 2.30 -3.41 10.65
CA LEU A 250 1.22 -4.39 10.53
C LEU A 250 1.71 -5.75 11.04
N GLY A 251 1.05 -6.30 12.05
CA GLY A 251 1.47 -7.50 12.76
C GLY A 251 2.81 -7.34 13.49
N THR A 252 3.70 -8.33 13.34
CA THR A 252 5.00 -8.38 14.02
C THR A 252 6.18 -8.00 13.12
N ASN A 253 6.11 -8.27 11.81
CA ASN A 253 7.28 -8.23 10.92
C ASN A 253 7.16 -7.21 9.77
N ASN A 254 5.97 -6.72 9.44
CA ASN A 254 5.79 -5.64 8.47
C ASN A 254 5.92 -4.31 9.22
N ASN A 255 7.11 -3.71 9.14
CA ASN A 255 7.44 -2.41 9.71
C ASN A 255 7.67 -1.41 8.55
N PRO A 256 7.67 -0.09 8.81
CA PRO A 256 8.00 0.90 7.79
C PRO A 256 9.35 0.61 7.12
N GLN A 257 9.38 0.82 5.82
CA GLN A 257 10.55 0.78 4.94
C GLN A 257 11.26 2.14 4.92
N GLU A 258 10.52 3.22 5.20
CA GLU A 258 11.02 4.59 5.47
C GLU A 258 10.35 5.14 6.75
N GLY A 259 10.90 6.20 7.36
CA GLY A 259 10.20 6.97 8.40
C GLY A 259 9.77 6.17 9.64
N ASN A 260 8.50 6.35 10.02
CA ASN A 260 7.90 5.87 11.27
C ASN A 260 6.52 5.18 11.05
N SER A 261 5.96 5.27 9.84
CA SER A 261 4.59 4.88 9.50
C SER A 261 4.45 4.52 8.02
N MET A 262 3.39 3.79 7.69
CA MET A 262 3.04 3.36 6.33
C MET A 262 1.58 3.69 6.05
N LEU A 263 1.22 3.93 4.79
CA LEU A 263 -0.19 3.92 4.36
C LEU A 263 -0.68 2.46 4.29
N LEU A 264 -1.83 2.20 4.90
CA LEU A 264 -2.60 0.96 4.73
C LEU A 264 -3.93 1.28 4.02
N LEU A 265 -4.13 0.74 2.82
CA LEU A 265 -5.39 0.76 2.08
C LEU A 265 -6.05 -0.62 2.16
N SER A 266 -7.36 -0.68 2.40
CA SER A 266 -8.09 -1.93 2.56
C SER A 266 -9.51 -1.85 1.98
N SER A 267 -9.93 -2.92 1.32
CA SER A 267 -11.34 -3.10 0.93
C SER A 267 -12.23 -3.39 2.15
N GLY A 268 -11.70 -4.05 3.18
CA GLY A 268 -12.31 -4.12 4.51
C GLY A 268 -11.91 -2.93 5.38
N LYS A 269 -11.16 -3.20 6.46
CA LYS A 269 -10.62 -2.18 7.38
C LYS A 269 -9.10 -2.21 7.45
N ALA A 270 -8.51 -1.03 7.27
CA ALA A 270 -7.08 -0.79 7.36
C ALA A 270 -6.60 -0.66 8.82
N ARG A 271 -6.55 -1.78 9.56
CA ARG A 271 -6.20 -1.82 10.99
C ARG A 271 -5.25 -2.98 11.29
N ASP A 272 -4.31 -2.77 12.21
CA ASP A 272 -3.53 -3.85 12.79
C ASP A 272 -4.39 -4.71 13.73
N LYS A 273 -3.97 -5.96 13.98
CA LYS A 273 -4.70 -6.91 14.84
C LYS A 273 -4.92 -6.42 16.27
N GLY A 274 -4.07 -5.51 16.75
CA GLY A 274 -4.18 -4.90 18.08
C GLY A 274 -5.04 -3.64 18.14
N ASP A 275 -5.48 -3.08 17.01
CA ASP A 275 -6.19 -1.80 16.96
C ASP A 275 -7.67 -1.92 17.36
N ALA A 276 -8.26 -0.78 17.70
CA ALA A 276 -9.71 -0.65 17.80
C ALA A 276 -10.37 -0.93 16.44
N ASP A 277 -11.54 -1.60 16.49
CA ASP A 277 -12.35 -1.99 15.35
C ASP A 277 -11.70 -2.93 14.31
N ALA A 278 -10.48 -3.43 14.57
CA ALA A 278 -9.83 -4.47 13.77
C ALA A 278 -10.77 -5.67 13.57
N THR A 279 -10.93 -6.10 12.32
CA THR A 279 -11.97 -7.07 11.92
C THR A 279 -11.32 -8.26 11.21
N TYR A 280 -11.82 -9.46 11.49
CA TYR A 280 -11.37 -10.68 10.83
C TYR A 280 -12.18 -10.93 9.55
N ARG A 281 -11.48 -11.11 8.43
CA ARG A 281 -11.94 -11.69 7.16
C ARG A 281 -12.98 -10.93 6.34
N THR A 282 -13.90 -10.18 6.94
CA THR A 282 -14.95 -9.49 6.18
C THR A 282 -15.45 -8.22 6.86
N PHE A 283 -15.41 -7.10 6.13
CA PHE A 283 -16.14 -5.88 6.48
C PHE A 283 -16.72 -5.18 5.24
N ASP A 284 -17.86 -5.70 4.76
CA ASP A 284 -18.77 -5.07 3.79
C ASP A 284 -19.03 -3.60 4.19
N LYS A 285 -18.42 -2.67 3.46
CA LYS A 285 -18.58 -1.21 3.64
C LYS A 285 -19.86 -0.72 2.97
N GLY A 286 -20.50 -1.53 2.13
CA GLY A 286 -21.83 -1.36 1.59
C GLY A 286 -21.92 -0.45 0.37
N TYR A 287 -20.88 -0.32 -0.45
CA TYR A 287 -20.89 0.50 -1.66
C TYR A 287 -20.11 -0.12 -2.84
N THR A 288 -20.30 0.46 -4.03
CA THR A 288 -19.64 0.04 -5.28
C THR A 288 -19.18 1.25 -6.07
N SER A 289 -18.19 1.08 -6.94
CA SER A 289 -17.77 2.09 -7.92
C SER A 289 -17.63 1.49 -9.33
N ASN A 290 -17.32 2.30 -10.33
CA ASN A 290 -16.88 1.72 -11.61
C ASN A 290 -15.44 1.18 -11.46
N ALA A 291 -15.04 0.30 -12.38
CA ALA A 291 -13.66 -0.16 -12.48
C ALA A 291 -12.70 0.99 -12.85
N PRO A 292 -11.41 0.92 -12.46
CA PRO A 292 -10.37 1.78 -13.03
C PRO A 292 -10.32 1.66 -14.56
N PHE A 293 -9.71 2.65 -15.22
CA PHE A 293 -9.55 2.59 -16.67
C PHE A 293 -8.78 1.32 -17.08
N GLY A 294 -9.28 0.62 -18.08
CA GLY A 294 -8.69 -0.65 -18.57
C GLY A 294 -9.02 -1.90 -17.74
N PHE A 295 -9.80 -1.79 -16.66
CA PHE A 295 -10.28 -2.90 -15.83
C PHE A 295 -11.78 -3.19 -16.04
N PRO A 296 -12.30 -4.38 -15.65
CA PRO A 296 -11.60 -5.53 -15.06
C PRO A 296 -10.65 -6.22 -16.04
N LYS A 297 -9.59 -6.84 -15.50
CA LYS A 297 -8.55 -7.56 -16.26
C LYS A 297 -8.44 -9.00 -15.79
N ALA A 298 -8.40 -9.94 -16.73
CA ALA A 298 -8.08 -11.34 -16.45
C ALA A 298 -6.58 -11.51 -16.15
N SER A 299 -6.23 -12.33 -15.15
CA SER A 299 -4.85 -12.76 -14.96
C SER A 299 -4.45 -13.76 -16.07
N PRO A 300 -3.25 -13.65 -16.68
CA PRO A 300 -2.70 -14.68 -17.56
C PRO A 300 -2.61 -16.08 -16.93
N SER A 301 -2.57 -16.18 -15.59
CA SER A 301 -2.63 -17.46 -14.88
C SER A 301 -4.04 -18.09 -14.88
N CYS A 302 -5.08 -17.30 -15.16
CA CYS A 302 -6.49 -17.65 -15.01
C CYS A 302 -7.29 -17.27 -16.29
N PRO A 303 -6.97 -17.85 -17.45
CA PRO A 303 -7.58 -17.45 -18.72
C PRO A 303 -9.10 -17.63 -18.72
N ASN A 304 -9.81 -16.61 -19.21
CA ASN A 304 -11.28 -16.48 -19.23
C ASN A 304 -11.95 -16.24 -17.87
N VAL A 305 -11.19 -16.08 -16.77
CA VAL A 305 -11.73 -15.52 -15.53
C VAL A 305 -11.67 -14.00 -15.63
N ILE A 306 -12.84 -13.36 -15.66
CA ILE A 306 -12.98 -11.90 -15.60
C ILE A 306 -13.72 -11.58 -14.31
N THR A 307 -13.22 -10.61 -13.56
CA THR A 307 -13.74 -10.18 -12.26
C THR A 307 -14.83 -9.11 -12.42
N GLY A 308 -15.59 -8.87 -11.35
CA GLY A 308 -16.75 -7.99 -11.35
C GLY A 308 -16.46 -6.50 -11.18
N LEU A 309 -17.50 -5.75 -10.82
CA LEU A 309 -17.36 -4.36 -10.40
C LEU A 309 -16.59 -4.28 -9.07
N PRO A 310 -15.82 -3.20 -8.82
CA PRO A 310 -15.28 -2.90 -7.50
C PRO A 310 -16.37 -2.69 -6.46
N HIS A 311 -16.36 -3.54 -5.45
CA HIS A 311 -17.02 -3.32 -4.17
C HIS A 311 -16.04 -2.62 -3.22
N ASP A 312 -16.58 -1.76 -2.37
CA ASP A 312 -15.92 -1.32 -1.14
C ASP A 312 -14.48 -0.76 -1.34
N ALA A 313 -14.26 -0.12 -2.48
CA ALA A 313 -12.99 0.49 -2.85
C ALA A 313 -12.59 1.61 -1.87
N THR A 314 -11.32 1.63 -1.46
CA THR A 314 -10.71 2.79 -0.79
C THR A 314 -9.34 3.06 -1.42
N GLY A 315 -9.16 4.29 -1.92
CA GLY A 315 -7.93 4.70 -2.58
C GLY A 315 -7.52 6.14 -2.31
N LEU A 316 -6.23 6.40 -2.54
CA LEU A 316 -5.59 7.70 -2.49
C LEU A 316 -5.25 8.14 -3.92
N GLU A 317 -5.67 9.33 -4.33
CA GLU A 317 -5.24 9.97 -5.56
C GLU A 317 -4.39 11.20 -5.24
N MET A 318 -3.19 11.26 -5.79
CA MET A 318 -2.23 12.35 -5.62
C MET A 318 -1.94 13.01 -6.98
N GLU A 319 -1.85 14.33 -6.99
CA GLU A 319 -1.26 15.10 -8.09
C GLU A 319 0.08 15.64 -7.58
N ILE A 320 1.18 15.27 -8.24
CA ILE A 320 2.56 15.44 -7.79
C ILE A 320 3.35 16.05 -8.95
N ASP A 321 4.18 17.06 -8.69
CA ASP A 321 5.19 17.50 -9.65
C ASP A 321 6.40 16.58 -9.61
N VAL A 322 6.92 16.20 -10.78
CA VAL A 322 8.18 15.47 -10.88
C VAL A 322 9.33 16.47 -10.77
N PRO A 323 10.34 16.26 -9.89
CA PRO A 323 11.53 17.10 -9.77
C PRO A 323 12.26 17.34 -11.10
N SER A 324 13.06 18.41 -11.18
CA SER A 324 13.87 18.76 -12.37
C SER A 324 14.90 17.68 -12.74
N ASN A 325 15.38 16.91 -11.76
CA ASN A 325 16.38 15.86 -11.95
C ASN A 325 15.83 14.41 -11.94
N ALA A 326 14.53 14.20 -11.72
CA ALA A 326 13.94 12.87 -11.60
C ALA A 326 13.50 12.26 -12.96
N LEU A 327 14.14 11.14 -13.36
CA LEU A 327 13.81 10.36 -14.56
C LEU A 327 12.98 9.10 -14.29
N SER A 328 12.98 8.61 -13.05
CA SER A 328 12.06 7.58 -12.57
C SER A 328 11.57 7.86 -11.15
N VAL A 329 10.52 7.14 -10.79
CA VAL A 329 9.95 7.10 -9.44
C VAL A 329 9.69 5.65 -9.05
N SER A 330 9.82 5.35 -7.77
CA SER A 330 9.48 4.05 -7.19
C SER A 330 8.82 4.19 -5.83
N PHE A 331 8.05 3.17 -5.45
CA PHE A 331 7.49 3.02 -4.12
C PHE A 331 7.45 1.54 -3.74
N ASP A 332 7.47 1.26 -2.44
CA ASP A 332 7.36 -0.09 -1.91
C ASP A 332 5.93 -0.36 -1.48
N PHE A 333 5.45 -1.58 -1.70
CA PHE A 333 4.12 -1.99 -1.27
C PHE A 333 4.07 -3.48 -0.92
N GLN A 334 3.10 -3.88 -0.11
CA GLN A 334 2.86 -5.28 0.22
C GLN A 334 1.36 -5.56 0.26
N PHE A 335 0.91 -6.47 -0.61
CA PHE A 335 -0.48 -6.88 -0.70
C PHE A 335 -0.74 -8.08 0.23
N PHE A 336 -1.93 -8.11 0.83
CA PHE A 336 -2.46 -9.14 1.71
C PHE A 336 -3.90 -9.43 1.30
N SER A 337 -4.32 -10.69 1.35
CA SER A 337 -5.68 -11.06 0.95
C SER A 337 -6.21 -12.26 1.70
N TYR A 338 -7.47 -12.17 2.16
CA TYR A 338 -8.22 -13.26 2.76
C TYR A 338 -8.73 -14.30 1.74
N GLU A 339 -8.60 -14.02 0.44
CA GLU A 339 -9.02 -14.92 -0.65
C GLU A 339 -8.05 -16.09 -0.88
N TRP A 340 -6.77 -15.91 -0.58
CA TRP A 340 -5.80 -17.01 -0.67
C TRP A 340 -6.01 -17.93 0.55
N PRO A 341 -6.16 -19.26 0.37
CA PRO A 341 -5.85 -20.06 -0.83
C PRO A 341 -7.05 -20.38 -1.75
N ASP A 342 -8.28 -20.24 -1.28
CA ASP A 342 -9.46 -20.89 -1.89
C ASP A 342 -9.94 -20.24 -3.20
N PHE A 343 -9.80 -18.92 -3.31
CA PHE A 343 -10.44 -18.13 -4.37
C PHE A 343 -9.52 -17.91 -5.59
N LEU A 344 -8.39 -18.59 -5.67
CA LEU A 344 -7.53 -18.58 -6.87
C LEU A 344 -8.33 -18.91 -8.15
N CYS A 345 -8.16 -18.08 -9.19
CA CYS A 345 -8.91 -18.09 -10.44
C CYS A 345 -10.44 -18.04 -10.27
N ARG A 346 -10.96 -17.04 -9.53
CA ARG A 346 -12.40 -16.78 -9.39
C ARG A 346 -12.78 -15.37 -9.83
N GLU A 347 -14.07 -15.18 -10.09
CA GLU A 347 -14.67 -13.89 -10.47
C GLU A 347 -14.70 -12.86 -9.31
N TYR A 348 -14.41 -13.30 -8.09
CA TYR A 348 -14.39 -12.47 -6.88
C TYR A 348 -13.07 -11.75 -6.65
N ASN A 349 -12.04 -12.00 -7.48
CA ASN A 349 -10.68 -11.69 -7.05
C ASN A 349 -10.40 -10.21 -6.81
N ASP A 350 -9.85 -9.93 -5.64
CA ASP A 350 -9.53 -8.60 -5.15
C ASP A 350 -8.31 -8.02 -5.85
N PHE A 351 -8.22 -6.68 -5.89
CA PHE A 351 -7.10 -5.99 -6.51
C PHE A 351 -6.48 -4.91 -5.64
N PHE A 352 -5.17 -4.80 -5.73
CA PHE A 352 -4.45 -3.54 -5.53
C PHE A 352 -4.03 -3.00 -6.90
N ILE A 353 -4.30 -1.72 -7.17
CA ILE A 353 -3.96 -1.06 -8.43
C ILE A 353 -3.26 0.25 -8.13
N ALA A 354 -2.12 0.45 -8.79
CA ALA A 354 -1.42 1.71 -8.87
C ALA A 354 -1.53 2.21 -10.31
N SER A 355 -2.26 3.30 -10.55
CA SER A 355 -2.52 3.85 -11.89
C SER A 355 -1.94 5.25 -12.02
N MET A 356 -1.06 5.47 -13.00
CA MET A 356 -0.42 6.78 -13.25
C MET A 356 -0.91 7.42 -14.54
N VAL A 357 -1.13 8.74 -14.52
CA VAL A 357 -1.43 9.59 -15.69
C VAL A 357 -0.42 10.75 -15.73
N PRO A 358 0.24 11.06 -16.87
CA PRO A 358 0.17 10.35 -18.17
C PRO A 358 0.65 8.90 -18.06
N PHE A 359 0.16 8.05 -18.96
CA PHE A 359 0.55 6.63 -18.97
C PHE A 359 2.06 6.52 -19.30
N PRO A 360 2.87 5.84 -18.47
CA PRO A 360 4.29 5.66 -18.75
C PRO A 360 4.51 4.73 -19.94
N MET A 361 5.72 4.78 -20.52
CA MET A 361 6.05 4.00 -21.70
C MET A 361 5.86 2.48 -21.45
N GLY A 362 5.17 1.82 -22.39
CA GLY A 362 4.78 0.42 -22.30
C GLY A 362 3.38 0.19 -21.73
N GLN A 363 2.78 1.16 -21.02
CA GLN A 363 1.42 1.01 -20.47
C GLN A 363 0.32 1.51 -21.41
N SER A 364 -0.84 0.86 -21.33
CA SER A 364 -2.02 1.13 -22.17
C SER A 364 -3.29 1.44 -21.38
N ASP A 365 -3.29 1.12 -20.08
CA ASP A 365 -4.31 1.45 -19.09
C ASP A 365 -3.79 2.34 -17.95
N GLY A 366 -2.47 2.59 -17.91
CA GLY A 366 -1.81 3.38 -16.86
C GLY A 366 -1.47 2.61 -15.58
N ASN A 367 -1.83 1.32 -15.47
CA ASN A 367 -1.42 0.51 -14.32
C ASN A 367 0.09 0.27 -14.32
N ILE A 368 0.74 0.54 -13.18
CA ILE A 368 2.19 0.39 -12.99
C ILE A 368 2.55 -0.78 -12.05
N ALA A 369 1.58 -1.34 -11.31
CA ALA A 369 1.77 -2.49 -10.42
C ALA A 369 1.25 -3.81 -11.04
N PHE A 370 2.13 -4.71 -11.44
CA PHE A 370 1.79 -5.99 -12.09
C PHE A 370 2.95 -7.00 -12.01
N ASP A 371 2.67 -8.30 -12.07
CA ASP A 371 3.72 -9.33 -12.05
C ASP A 371 4.46 -9.47 -13.39
N MET A 372 5.56 -10.25 -13.41
CA MET A 372 6.41 -10.46 -14.59
C MET A 372 5.70 -11.05 -15.83
N PHE A 373 4.43 -11.46 -15.71
CA PHE A 373 3.59 -11.95 -16.82
C PHE A 373 2.52 -10.91 -17.23
N GLY A 374 2.46 -9.75 -16.58
CA GLY A 374 1.47 -8.71 -16.80
C GLY A 374 0.16 -8.90 -16.01
N ALA A 375 0.14 -9.76 -14.97
CA ALA A 375 -1.03 -9.88 -14.11
C ALA A 375 -1.13 -8.67 -13.16
N PRO A 376 -2.25 -7.93 -13.10
CA PRO A 376 -2.47 -6.90 -12.06
C PRO A 376 -2.43 -7.52 -10.67
N ILE A 377 -2.06 -6.77 -9.62
CA ILE A 377 -1.88 -7.32 -8.27
C ILE A 377 -3.22 -7.83 -7.70
N SER A 378 -3.28 -9.14 -7.46
CA SER A 378 -4.40 -9.93 -6.94
C SER A 378 -3.85 -11.23 -6.33
N VAL A 379 -4.71 -12.12 -5.81
CA VAL A 379 -4.29 -13.48 -5.39
C VAL A 379 -3.71 -14.35 -6.51
N ASN A 380 -3.94 -14.00 -7.79
CA ASN A 380 -3.52 -14.82 -8.94
C ASN A 380 -2.06 -14.62 -9.35
N ASN A 381 -1.34 -13.69 -8.70
CA ASN A 381 0.01 -13.27 -9.06
C ASN A 381 1.08 -14.23 -8.56
N LYS A 382 2.22 -14.28 -9.26
CA LYS A 382 3.35 -15.14 -8.87
C LYS A 382 4.19 -14.60 -7.70
N PHE A 383 3.77 -13.49 -7.08
CA PHE A 383 4.42 -12.86 -5.94
C PHE A 383 3.98 -13.39 -4.56
N PHE A 384 2.99 -14.27 -4.44
CA PHE A 384 2.53 -14.77 -3.11
C PHE A 384 3.58 -15.68 -2.46
N GLU A 385 4.51 -15.07 -1.71
CA GLU A 385 5.59 -15.75 -1.01
C GLU A 385 5.43 -15.78 0.52
N ALA A 386 4.52 -14.99 1.10
CA ALA A 386 4.17 -15.07 2.52
C ALA A 386 2.87 -15.86 2.69
N CYS A 387 2.98 -17.14 3.02
CA CYS A 387 1.86 -18.07 3.13
C CYS A 387 2.20 -19.32 3.96
N GLY A 388 1.16 -20.03 4.41
CA GLY A 388 1.27 -21.29 5.14
C GLY A 388 0.11 -22.23 4.86
N CYS A 389 0.42 -23.52 4.79
CA CYS A 389 -0.54 -24.59 4.47
C CYS A 389 -0.39 -25.79 5.43
N PRO A 390 -1.38 -26.71 5.50
CA PRO A 390 -1.33 -27.87 6.37
C PRO A 390 -0.11 -28.76 6.09
N GLY A 391 0.81 -28.83 7.06
CA GLY A 391 2.07 -29.58 6.93
C GLY A 391 3.32 -28.71 6.76
N ASN A 392 3.22 -27.39 6.82
CA ASN A 392 4.36 -26.45 6.85
C ASN A 392 5.25 -26.68 8.11
N PRO A 393 6.60 -26.78 8.00
CA PRO A 393 7.41 -26.87 6.78
C PRO A 393 7.20 -28.19 6.06
N VAL A 394 6.71 -28.07 4.82
CA VAL A 394 6.69 -29.16 3.85
C VAL A 394 8.12 -29.61 3.56
N GLY A 395 8.30 -30.89 3.21
CA GLY A 395 9.61 -31.56 3.19
C GLY A 395 10.63 -31.00 2.18
N PRO A 396 11.77 -31.68 1.94
CA PRO A 396 12.91 -31.14 1.18
C PRO A 396 12.68 -30.83 -0.33
N THR A 397 11.44 -30.90 -0.81
CA THR A 397 10.98 -30.46 -2.14
C THR A 397 9.60 -29.77 -2.05
N GLY A 398 9.32 -29.13 -0.92
CA GLY A 398 7.97 -28.72 -0.51
C GLY A 398 7.54 -27.37 -1.05
N GLU A 399 6.36 -27.34 -1.65
CA GLU A 399 5.61 -26.13 -2.03
C GLU A 399 4.17 -26.28 -1.51
N CYS A 400 3.52 -25.17 -1.13
CA CYS A 400 2.10 -25.17 -0.77
C CYS A 400 1.24 -25.21 -2.05
N VAL A 401 0.44 -26.27 -2.21
CA VAL A 401 -0.41 -26.46 -3.39
C VAL A 401 -1.83 -26.01 -3.11
N ALA A 402 -2.22 -24.86 -3.66
CA ALA A 402 -3.54 -24.25 -3.51
C ALA A 402 -4.26 -24.19 -4.86
N SER A 403 -5.48 -24.73 -4.93
CA SER A 403 -6.31 -24.79 -6.16
C SER A 403 -5.60 -25.31 -7.43
N GLY A 404 -4.59 -26.16 -7.26
CA GLY A 404 -3.77 -26.72 -8.35
C GLY A 404 -2.54 -25.90 -8.74
N PHE A 405 -2.35 -24.71 -8.15
CA PHE A 405 -1.13 -23.90 -8.27
C PHE A 405 -0.16 -24.23 -7.14
N SER A 406 1.14 -24.18 -7.45
CA SER A 406 2.22 -24.36 -6.48
C SER A 406 2.77 -23.01 -6.04
N PHE A 407 2.86 -22.78 -4.73
CA PHE A 407 3.45 -21.59 -4.12
C PHE A 407 4.64 -22.00 -3.24
N LYS A 408 5.79 -21.37 -3.44
CA LYS A 408 6.99 -21.67 -2.64
C LYS A 408 6.86 -21.28 -1.18
N CYS A 409 6.03 -20.27 -0.89
CA CYS A 409 5.92 -19.63 0.43
C CYS A 409 7.30 -19.32 1.05
N ALA A 410 8.20 -18.69 0.28
CA ALA A 410 9.61 -18.49 0.65
C ALA A 410 9.79 -17.61 1.90
N LEU A 411 8.84 -16.73 2.20
CA LEU A 411 8.79 -15.94 3.42
C LEU A 411 8.09 -16.68 4.59
N GLU A 412 7.68 -17.92 4.38
CA GLU A 412 6.85 -18.73 5.29
C GLU A 412 5.62 -17.93 5.75
N THR A 413 5.17 -18.12 6.99
CA THR A 413 4.11 -17.30 7.59
C THR A 413 4.63 -15.99 8.19
N LYS A 414 5.92 -15.64 8.04
CA LYS A 414 6.59 -14.59 8.85
C LYS A 414 5.89 -13.24 8.74
N GLN A 415 5.60 -12.78 7.53
CA GLN A 415 4.89 -11.51 7.30
C GLN A 415 3.41 -11.54 7.71
N LEU A 416 2.86 -12.70 8.04
CA LEU A 416 1.49 -12.84 8.52
C LEU A 416 1.41 -12.88 10.05
N VAL A 417 2.50 -13.19 10.76
CA VAL A 417 2.53 -13.28 12.23
C VAL A 417 2.08 -11.96 12.87
N GLY A 418 1.16 -12.06 13.83
CA GLY A 418 0.55 -10.93 14.51
C GLY A 418 -0.42 -10.10 13.67
N THR A 419 -0.59 -10.35 12.37
CA THR A 419 -1.54 -9.61 11.52
C THR A 419 -2.98 -10.13 11.67
N THR A 420 -3.94 -9.44 11.08
CA THR A 420 -5.31 -9.95 10.89
C THR A 420 -5.38 -11.13 9.90
N PHE A 421 -4.37 -11.28 9.03
CA PHE A 421 -4.21 -12.35 8.01
C PHE A 421 -3.47 -13.61 8.52
N GLU A 422 -3.03 -13.63 9.80
CA GLU A 422 -2.16 -14.67 10.39
C GLU A 422 -2.65 -16.12 10.24
N LYS A 423 -3.96 -16.35 10.14
CA LYS A 423 -4.59 -17.68 10.23
C LYS A 423 -5.91 -17.68 9.48
N ASP A 424 -6.19 -18.73 8.71
CA ASP A 424 -7.56 -19.01 8.27
C ASP A 424 -8.33 -19.81 9.33
N GLU A 425 -9.42 -19.21 9.82
CA GLU A 425 -10.39 -19.84 10.71
C GLU A 425 -11.44 -20.66 9.96
N ALA A 426 -11.62 -20.43 8.66
CA ALA A 426 -12.44 -21.28 7.78
C ALA A 426 -11.66 -22.54 7.37
N ASN A 427 -10.41 -22.40 6.94
CA ASN A 427 -9.56 -23.51 6.50
C ASN A 427 -8.47 -23.88 7.53
N ALA A 428 -8.82 -24.79 8.44
CA ALA A 428 -7.94 -25.22 9.52
C ALA A 428 -6.56 -25.72 9.04
N GLY A 429 -5.50 -25.03 9.48
CA GLY A 429 -4.11 -25.33 9.14
C GLY A 429 -3.54 -24.51 7.97
N TRP A 430 -4.36 -23.65 7.35
CA TRP A 430 -3.90 -22.62 6.42
C TRP A 430 -3.74 -21.27 7.11
N THR A 431 -2.93 -20.40 6.51
CA THR A 431 -3.01 -18.96 6.70
C THR A 431 -3.75 -18.33 5.53
N HIS A 432 -3.97 -17.02 5.61
CA HIS A 432 -4.23 -16.21 4.41
C HIS A 432 -2.93 -15.94 3.66
N GLY A 433 -2.96 -15.16 2.58
CA GLY A 433 -1.77 -14.93 1.74
C GLY A 433 -1.29 -13.47 1.70
N SER A 434 -0.01 -13.28 1.45
CA SER A 434 0.59 -11.97 1.15
C SER A 434 1.75 -12.10 0.16
N THR A 435 2.02 -11.02 -0.57
CA THR A 435 3.14 -10.94 -1.52
C THR A 435 4.51 -10.84 -0.85
N GLY A 436 4.57 -10.41 0.41
CA GLY A 436 5.77 -9.74 0.92
C GLY A 436 6.00 -8.39 0.24
N TRP A 437 7.08 -7.71 0.59
CA TRP A 437 7.41 -6.41 0.03
C TRP A 437 7.81 -6.49 -1.44
N LEU A 438 7.16 -5.68 -2.26
CA LEU A 438 7.40 -5.48 -3.68
C LEU A 438 7.76 -4.01 -3.91
N ARG A 439 8.66 -3.74 -4.86
CA ARG A 439 8.90 -2.39 -5.37
C ARG A 439 8.23 -2.25 -6.72
N THR A 440 7.45 -1.19 -6.92
CA THR A 440 7.07 -0.73 -8.26
C THR A 440 7.98 0.43 -8.65
N THR A 441 8.56 0.36 -9.85
CA THR A 441 9.35 1.43 -10.47
C THR A 441 8.70 1.82 -11.79
N THR A 442 8.73 3.12 -12.15
CA THR A 442 8.25 3.61 -13.45
C THR A 442 9.03 4.84 -13.93
N ALA A 443 9.13 5.01 -15.24
CA ALA A 443 9.64 6.24 -15.85
C ALA A 443 8.70 7.42 -15.58
N VAL A 444 9.28 8.62 -15.38
CA VAL A 444 8.58 9.91 -15.31
C VAL A 444 9.25 10.92 -16.26
N THR A 445 8.82 12.18 -16.25
CA THR A 445 9.42 13.24 -17.08
C THR A 445 9.64 14.48 -16.21
N PRO A 446 10.88 14.99 -16.09
CA PRO A 446 11.21 16.13 -15.25
C PRO A 446 10.33 17.37 -15.44
N GLY A 447 9.98 18.00 -14.32
CA GLY A 447 9.16 19.22 -14.31
C GLY A 447 7.80 19.05 -15.01
N LYS A 448 7.23 17.84 -15.05
CA LYS A 448 5.89 17.57 -15.57
C LYS A 448 5.05 16.90 -14.47
N PRO A 449 3.79 17.32 -14.26
CA PRO A 449 2.96 16.74 -13.22
C PRO A 449 2.53 15.33 -13.60
N ILE A 450 2.56 14.42 -12.61
CA ILE A 450 1.91 13.12 -12.64
C ILE A 450 0.67 13.13 -11.73
N ARG A 451 -0.32 12.32 -12.07
CA ARG A 451 -1.39 11.92 -11.16
C ARG A 451 -1.27 10.43 -10.90
N LEU A 452 -1.03 10.04 -9.66
CA LEU A 452 -0.98 8.66 -9.23
C LEU A 452 -2.22 8.34 -8.39
N ARG A 453 -2.88 7.23 -8.69
CA ARG A 453 -3.95 6.67 -7.87
C ARG A 453 -3.56 5.29 -7.36
N LEU A 454 -3.61 5.11 -6.05
CA LEU A 454 -3.43 3.83 -5.36
C LEU A 454 -4.79 3.41 -4.81
N VAL A 455 -5.25 2.20 -5.07
CA VAL A 455 -6.56 1.72 -4.59
C VAL A 455 -6.54 0.23 -4.29
N THR A 456 -7.21 -0.16 -3.20
CA THR A 456 -7.59 -1.54 -2.88
C THR A 456 -9.10 -1.68 -2.95
N TYR A 457 -9.63 -2.76 -3.55
CA TYR A 457 -11.06 -3.06 -3.63
C TYR A 457 -11.36 -4.56 -3.65
N ASP A 458 -12.56 -4.95 -3.17
CA ASP A 458 -13.11 -6.29 -3.36
C ASP A 458 -13.75 -6.40 -4.76
N SER A 459 -13.83 -7.60 -5.34
CA SER A 459 -14.51 -7.77 -6.63
C SER A 459 -15.76 -8.66 -6.57
N SER A 460 -16.79 -8.28 -7.33
CA SER A 460 -18.09 -8.96 -7.45
C SER A 460 -18.99 -8.98 -6.20
N ASP A 461 -18.46 -9.09 -4.97
CA ASP A 461 -19.17 -8.75 -3.73
C ASP A 461 -18.21 -8.10 -2.70
N GLY A 462 -18.74 -7.55 -1.60
CA GLY A 462 -17.96 -6.90 -0.53
C GLY A 462 -17.59 -7.89 0.57
N ARG A 463 -16.77 -8.90 0.24
CA ARG A 463 -16.40 -9.96 1.17
C ARG A 463 -15.00 -10.50 0.91
N VAL A 464 -14.41 -11.01 1.99
CA VAL A 464 -13.13 -11.74 1.97
C VAL A 464 -11.96 -10.78 1.72
N ASP A 465 -11.96 -9.69 2.49
CA ASP A 465 -11.17 -8.47 2.30
C ASP A 465 -9.70 -8.65 1.87
N SER A 466 -9.18 -7.62 1.20
CA SER A 466 -7.76 -7.44 0.93
C SER A 466 -7.23 -6.09 1.43
N SER A 467 -5.91 -6.02 1.59
CA SER A 467 -5.19 -4.84 2.06
C SER A 467 -3.85 -4.67 1.34
N ALA A 468 -3.42 -3.42 1.18
CA ALA A 468 -2.09 -3.07 0.71
C ALA A 468 -1.43 -2.11 1.70
N LEU A 469 -0.24 -2.45 2.18
CA LEU A 469 0.70 -1.47 2.72
C LEU A 469 1.37 -0.75 1.54
N ILE A 470 1.62 0.55 1.65
CA ILE A 470 2.40 1.35 0.70
C ILE A 470 3.32 2.29 1.50
N ASP A 471 4.60 2.37 1.12
CA ASP A 471 5.62 3.15 1.80
C ASP A 471 6.82 3.51 0.88
N ASN A 472 7.79 4.26 1.40
CA ASN A 472 9.13 4.44 0.85
C ASN A 472 9.13 4.94 -0.60
N TRP A 473 8.67 6.18 -0.77
CA TRP A 473 8.62 6.90 -2.04
C TRP A 473 10.02 7.42 -2.41
N ARG A 474 10.53 6.99 -3.56
CA ARG A 474 11.86 7.40 -4.04
C ARG A 474 11.81 7.93 -5.47
N TRP A 475 12.40 9.10 -5.67
CA TRP A 475 12.78 9.59 -7.00
C TRP A 475 14.12 9.01 -7.42
N SER A 476 14.41 8.98 -8.72
CA SER A 476 15.74 8.65 -9.22
C SER A 476 16.07 9.37 -10.54
N GLY A 477 17.26 9.96 -10.62
CA GLY A 477 17.85 10.47 -11.86
C GLY A 477 18.27 9.39 -12.87
N LYS A 478 18.15 8.09 -12.53
CA LYS A 478 18.29 6.99 -13.49
C LYS A 478 16.98 6.77 -14.27
N PRO A 479 17.01 6.58 -15.61
CA PRO A 479 15.81 6.22 -16.37
C PRO A 479 15.26 4.86 -15.94
N GLY A 480 13.98 4.82 -15.59
CA GLY A 480 13.29 3.59 -15.19
C GLY A 480 12.56 2.91 -16.35
N THR A 481 12.19 1.65 -16.14
CA THR A 481 11.12 1.00 -16.92
C THR A 481 9.95 0.68 -15.99
N THR A 482 8.73 0.55 -16.53
CA THR A 482 7.57 0.21 -15.70
C THR A 482 7.65 -1.26 -15.31
N VAL A 483 7.92 -1.55 -14.04
CA VAL A 483 8.12 -2.92 -13.53
C VAL A 483 7.71 -3.03 -12.05
N THR A 484 7.32 -4.23 -11.62
CA THR A 484 7.25 -4.59 -10.20
C THR A 484 8.18 -5.76 -9.92
N GLU A 485 8.95 -5.69 -8.83
CA GLU A 485 9.94 -6.70 -8.43
C GLU A 485 9.83 -7.02 -6.92
N VAL A 486 10.34 -8.19 -6.52
CA VAL A 486 10.34 -8.63 -5.11
C VAL A 486 11.52 -8.00 -4.38
N ILE A 487 11.28 -7.33 -3.25
CA ILE A 487 12.32 -6.80 -2.39
C ILE A 487 12.90 -7.95 -1.58
N ILE A 488 14.10 -8.39 -1.96
CA ILE A 488 14.85 -9.43 -1.25
C ILE A 488 15.31 -8.85 0.10
N PRO A 489 14.91 -9.42 1.25
CA PRO A 489 15.43 -9.00 2.55
C PRO A 489 16.94 -9.21 2.64
N LYS A 490 17.67 -8.20 3.12
CA LYS A 490 19.14 -8.19 3.27
C LYS A 490 19.61 -8.96 4.51
#